data_AF-A0A0F9G280-F1
#
_entry.id   AF-A0A0F9G280-F1
#
_cell.length_a   1.000
_cell.length_b   1.000
_cell.length_c   1.000
_cell.angle_alpha   90.00
_cell.angle_beta   90.00
_cell.angle_gamma   90.00
#
_symmetry.space_group_name_H-M   'P 1'
#
loop_
_entity.id
_entity.type
_entity.pdbx_description
1 polymer ?
#
loop_
_entity_poly.entity_id
_entity_poly.type
_entity_poly.pdbx_seq_one_letter_code
_entity_poly.pdbx_strand_id
1 'polypeptide(L)'
;ADGIADLAEEFADKHHSLFLGRGSQYPIAMEGALKLKEISYIHAEAYAAGELKHGPLALIDADMPIIVVAPNNELLEKLKSNVEEVRARGGIIYVFADKDSHFESDDTMRVINVNHTDDIIAPIVYTLPLQLLSYYVAVIKGTDVDQPRNLAKSVTVE
;
A
#
# COMPACT_ATOMS: atom_id res chain seq x y z
N ALA A 1 -2.40 -8.73 13.02
CA ALA A 1 -3.71 -8.26 12.52
C ALA A 1 -4.11 -6.97 13.24
N ASP A 2 -3.92 -6.92 14.55
CA ASP A 2 -4.40 -5.81 15.41
C ASP A 2 -3.96 -4.41 14.97
N GLY A 3 -2.75 -4.22 14.42
CA GLY A 3 -2.31 -2.89 13.95
C GLY A 3 -2.84 -2.41 12.57
N ILE A 4 -3.46 -3.29 11.77
CA ILE A 4 -3.95 -2.88 10.42
C ILE A 4 -5.29 -2.16 10.51
N ALA A 5 -6.14 -2.55 11.47
CA ALA A 5 -7.42 -1.88 11.70
C ALA A 5 -7.20 -0.43 12.17
N ASP A 6 -6.29 -0.22 13.11
CA ASP A 6 -5.92 1.12 13.60
C ASP A 6 -5.36 1.99 12.46
N LEU A 7 -4.49 1.42 11.63
CA LEU A 7 -3.91 2.11 10.47
C LEU A 7 -4.99 2.53 9.45
N ALA A 8 -6.05 1.74 9.29
CA ALA A 8 -7.13 2.04 8.36
C ALA A 8 -7.92 3.31 8.75
N GLU A 9 -7.91 3.71 10.02
CA GLU A 9 -8.54 4.98 10.46
C GLU A 9 -7.87 6.20 9.82
N GLU A 10 -6.55 6.16 9.60
CA GLU A 10 -5.80 7.25 8.95
C GLU A 10 -6.12 7.41 7.45
N PHE A 11 -6.87 6.47 6.86
CA PHE A 11 -7.31 6.48 5.46
C PHE A 11 -8.77 6.89 5.26
N ALA A 12 -9.56 6.99 6.34
CA ALA A 12 -11.01 7.16 6.25
C ALA A 12 -11.43 8.42 5.47
N ASP A 13 -10.72 9.53 5.71
CA ASP A 13 -10.93 10.84 5.10
C ASP A 13 -10.11 11.08 3.82
N LYS A 14 -9.27 10.12 3.42
CA LYS A 14 -8.39 10.26 2.26
C LYS A 14 -9.14 9.97 0.97
N HIS A 15 -8.74 10.69 -0.08
CA HIS A 15 -9.30 10.57 -1.43
C HIS A 15 -8.32 9.98 -2.42
N HIS A 16 -7.03 10.04 -2.13
CA HIS A 16 -5.94 9.54 -2.95
C HIS A 16 -5.07 8.58 -2.16
N SER A 17 -4.36 7.67 -2.83
CA SER A 17 -3.29 6.90 -2.21
C SER A 17 -2.33 6.39 -3.28
N LEU A 18 -1.05 6.30 -2.94
CA LEU A 18 0.00 5.76 -3.80
C LEU A 18 0.54 4.45 -3.22
N PHE A 19 0.57 3.39 -4.02
CA PHE A 19 1.17 2.11 -3.65
C PHE A 19 2.49 1.92 -4.37
N LEU A 20 3.52 1.53 -3.63
CA LEU A 20 4.88 1.36 -4.14
C LEU A 20 5.37 -0.05 -3.88
N GLY A 21 5.88 -0.66 -4.94
CA GLY A 21 6.52 -1.96 -4.89
C GLY A 21 7.71 -2.03 -5.83
N ARG A 22 8.59 -3.00 -5.62
CA ARG A 22 9.77 -3.22 -6.46
C ARG A 22 9.94 -4.70 -6.77
N GLY A 23 10.39 -5.02 -7.99
CA GLY A 23 10.55 -6.39 -8.43
C GLY A 23 9.22 -7.16 -8.37
N SER A 24 9.22 -8.34 -7.75
CA SER A 24 8.04 -9.18 -7.56
C SER A 24 6.93 -8.52 -6.71
N GLN A 25 7.24 -7.45 -5.98
CA GLN A 25 6.27 -6.73 -5.16
C GLN A 25 5.55 -5.60 -5.91
N TYR A 26 5.99 -5.22 -7.12
CA TYR A 26 5.26 -4.23 -7.90
C TYR A 26 3.84 -4.70 -8.27
N PRO A 27 3.63 -5.93 -8.77
CA PRO A 27 2.28 -6.47 -8.97
C PRO A 27 1.44 -6.53 -7.68
N ILE A 28 2.09 -6.69 -6.51
CA ILE A 28 1.39 -6.72 -5.22
C ILE A 28 0.94 -5.31 -4.81
N ALA A 29 1.75 -4.29 -5.08
CA ALA A 29 1.35 -2.90 -4.95
C ALA A 29 0.17 -2.57 -5.89
N MET A 30 0.18 -3.07 -7.12
CA MET A 30 -0.94 -2.94 -8.07
C MET A 30 -2.22 -3.58 -7.55
N GLU A 31 -2.13 -4.79 -7.01
CA GLU A 31 -3.28 -5.48 -6.41
C GLU A 31 -3.81 -4.71 -5.20
N GLY A 32 -2.93 -4.21 -4.32
CA GLY A 32 -3.33 -3.39 -3.17
C GLY A 32 -4.08 -2.12 -3.57
N ALA A 33 -3.56 -1.40 -4.56
CA ALA A 33 -4.24 -0.22 -5.11
C ALA A 33 -5.58 -0.57 -5.78
N LEU A 34 -5.65 -1.70 -6.48
CA LEU A 34 -6.89 -2.19 -7.08
C LEU A 34 -7.94 -2.50 -5.99
N LYS A 35 -7.59 -3.26 -4.96
CA LYS A 35 -8.48 -3.58 -3.84
C LYS A 35 -8.96 -2.32 -3.13
N LEU A 36 -8.06 -1.39 -2.81
CA LEU A 36 -8.48 -0.15 -2.15
C LEU A 36 -9.44 0.65 -3.03
N LYS A 37 -9.19 0.73 -4.35
CA LYS A 37 -10.07 1.39 -5.32
C LYS A 37 -11.45 0.74 -5.40
N GLU A 38 -11.50 -0.60 -5.47
CA GLU A 38 -12.74 -1.36 -5.67
C GLU A 38 -13.70 -1.20 -4.49
N ILE A 39 -13.23 -1.40 -3.26
CA ILE A 39 -14.14 -1.49 -2.10
C ILE A 39 -14.20 -0.23 -1.25
N SER A 40 -13.21 0.67 -1.28
CA SER A 40 -13.25 1.92 -0.50
C SER A 40 -13.56 3.17 -1.34
N TYR A 41 -13.46 3.06 -2.67
CA TYR A 41 -13.58 4.15 -3.63
C TYR A 41 -12.53 5.27 -3.50
N ILE A 42 -11.46 5.04 -2.74
CA ILE A 42 -10.28 5.90 -2.74
C ILE A 42 -9.59 5.78 -4.11
N HIS A 43 -9.16 6.90 -4.66
CA HIS A 43 -8.37 6.91 -5.89
C HIS A 43 -6.95 6.43 -5.59
N ALA A 44 -6.78 5.11 -5.59
CA ALA A 44 -5.51 4.45 -5.36
C ALA A 44 -4.81 4.09 -6.67
N GLU A 45 -3.54 4.47 -6.79
CA GLU A 45 -2.68 4.15 -7.92
C GLU A 45 -1.43 3.40 -7.43
N ALA A 46 -0.85 2.57 -8.29
CA ALA A 46 0.36 1.83 -7.98
C ALA A 46 1.48 2.16 -8.98
N TYR A 47 2.69 2.29 -8.46
CA TYR A 47 3.88 2.57 -9.24
C TYR A 47 5.03 1.67 -8.82
N ALA A 48 5.90 1.35 -9.78
CA ALA A 48 7.20 0.80 -9.47
C ALA A 48 7.99 1.87 -8.69
N ALA A 49 8.55 1.51 -7.54
CA ALA A 49 9.21 2.47 -6.66
C ALA A 49 10.35 3.26 -7.35
N GLY A 50 11.03 2.64 -8.31
CA GLY A 50 12.08 3.29 -9.10
C GLY A 50 11.57 4.37 -10.07
N GLU A 51 10.28 4.35 -10.41
CA GLU A 51 9.70 5.26 -11.42
C GLU A 51 9.14 6.56 -10.83
N LEU A 52 9.17 6.71 -9.50
CA LEU A 52 8.60 7.86 -8.81
C LEU A 52 9.06 9.21 -9.37
N LYS A 53 10.36 9.34 -9.68
CA LYS A 53 10.96 10.58 -10.19
C LYS A 53 10.50 10.96 -11.61
N HIS A 54 9.85 10.06 -12.32
CA HIS A 54 9.42 10.28 -13.69
C HIS A 54 8.02 10.90 -13.81
N GLY A 55 7.47 11.43 -12.70
CA GLY A 55 6.20 12.15 -12.69
C GLY A 55 5.43 12.06 -11.37
N PRO A 56 5.17 10.86 -10.82
CA PRO A 56 4.30 10.66 -9.65
C PRO A 56 4.71 11.45 -8.42
N LEU A 57 6.02 11.71 -8.25
CA LEU A 57 6.55 12.51 -7.15
C LEU A 57 5.96 13.94 -7.08
N ALA A 58 5.41 14.46 -8.17
CA ALA A 58 4.75 15.77 -8.22
C ALA A 58 3.35 15.80 -7.58
N LEU A 59 2.75 14.62 -7.31
CA LEU A 59 1.42 14.49 -6.70
C LEU A 59 1.48 14.29 -5.19
N ILE A 60 2.67 14.14 -4.62
CA ILE A 60 2.84 13.79 -3.21
C ILE A 60 2.67 15.03 -2.33
N ASP A 61 1.69 14.95 -1.43
CA ASP A 61 1.44 15.88 -0.34
C ASP A 61 0.90 15.13 0.90
N ALA A 62 0.43 15.87 1.90
CA ALA A 62 -0.09 15.31 3.15
C ALA A 62 -1.42 14.53 2.99
N ASP A 63 -2.18 14.77 1.92
CA ASP A 63 -3.48 14.15 1.66
C ASP A 63 -3.37 12.87 0.80
N MET A 64 -2.16 12.57 0.31
CA MET A 64 -1.86 11.36 -0.46
C MET A 64 -1.02 10.38 0.38
N PRO A 65 -1.64 9.50 1.19
CA PRO A 65 -0.94 8.45 1.92
C PRO A 65 -0.23 7.47 0.99
N ILE A 66 0.99 7.09 1.37
CA ILE A 66 1.87 6.27 0.54
C ILE A 66 2.10 4.92 1.20
N ILE A 67 1.69 3.87 0.53
CA ILE A 67 1.82 2.49 1.00
C ILE A 67 3.01 1.84 0.29
N VAL A 68 3.90 1.23 1.07
CA VAL A 68 5.13 0.61 0.57
C VAL A 68 5.16 -0.86 0.95
N VAL A 69 5.46 -1.73 -0.01
CA VAL A 69 5.61 -3.18 0.19
C VAL A 69 7.09 -3.53 0.21
N ALA A 70 7.63 -3.87 1.38
CA ALA A 70 9.06 -3.97 1.65
C ALA A 70 9.49 -5.32 2.29
N PRO A 71 9.60 -6.40 1.52
CA PRO A 71 10.26 -7.63 1.98
C PRO A 71 11.76 -7.42 2.21
N ASN A 72 12.36 -8.26 3.05
CA ASN A 72 13.79 -8.24 3.31
C ASN A 72 14.56 -9.01 2.22
N ASN A 73 14.84 -8.34 1.09
CA ASN A 73 15.58 -8.93 -0.03
C ASN A 73 16.64 -7.96 -0.60
N GLU A 74 17.30 -8.36 -1.69
CA GLU A 74 18.36 -7.58 -2.35
C GLU A 74 17.94 -6.17 -2.84
N LEU A 75 16.63 -5.91 -2.93
CA LEU A 75 16.09 -4.64 -3.39
C LEU A 75 15.73 -3.68 -2.24
N LEU A 76 15.81 -4.15 -0.99
CA LEU A 76 15.41 -3.39 0.21
C LEU A 76 16.14 -2.05 0.32
N GLU A 77 17.46 -2.03 0.16
CA GLU A 77 18.26 -0.80 0.27
C GLU A 77 17.89 0.24 -0.80
N LYS A 78 17.59 -0.23 -2.02
CA LYS A 78 17.13 0.66 -3.09
C LYS A 78 15.70 1.17 -2.83
N LEU A 79 14.86 0.35 -2.21
CA LEU A 79 13.51 0.73 -1.81
C LEU A 79 13.54 1.78 -0.68
N LYS A 80 14.39 1.58 0.34
CA LYS A 80 14.62 2.58 1.41
C LYS A 80 15.02 3.93 0.84
N SER A 81 15.91 3.97 -0.15
CA SER A 81 16.27 5.21 -0.84
C SER A 81 15.05 5.89 -1.50
N ASN A 82 14.13 5.11 -2.11
CA ASN A 82 12.91 5.69 -2.69
C ASN A 82 11.92 6.18 -1.62
N VAL A 83 11.85 5.51 -0.47
CA VAL A 83 11.03 5.92 0.67
C VAL A 83 11.48 7.28 1.24
N GLU A 84 12.79 7.49 1.40
CA GLU A 84 13.32 8.76 1.91
C GLU A 84 13.06 9.94 0.97
N GLU A 85 13.12 9.71 -0.35
CA GLU A 85 12.81 10.73 -1.35
C GLU A 85 11.36 11.20 -1.29
N VAL A 86 10.45 10.26 -1.00
CA VAL A 86 9.03 10.53 -0.80
C VAL A 86 8.79 11.25 0.52
N ARG A 87 9.44 10.78 1.59
CA ARG A 87 9.31 11.33 2.94
C ARG A 87 9.68 12.81 3.00
N ALA A 88 10.71 13.21 2.25
CA ALA A 88 11.13 14.61 2.14
C ALA A 88 10.05 15.56 1.59
N ARG A 89 8.93 15.05 1.06
CA ARG A 89 7.83 15.83 0.47
C ARG A 89 6.57 15.88 1.33
N GLY A 90 6.61 15.34 2.55
CA GLY A 90 5.55 15.50 3.54
C GLY A 90 4.38 14.53 3.43
N GLY A 91 4.49 13.47 2.61
CA GLY A 91 3.53 12.37 2.62
C GLY A 91 3.73 11.45 3.83
N ILE A 92 2.65 11.03 4.48
CA ILE A 92 2.69 9.97 5.50
C ILE A 92 2.92 8.63 4.80
N ILE A 93 3.90 7.88 5.27
CA ILE A 93 4.32 6.61 4.67
C ILE A 93 3.90 5.45 5.56
N TYR A 94 3.27 4.45 4.95
CA TYR A 94 2.85 3.21 5.59
C TYR A 94 3.65 2.06 4.98
N VAL A 95 4.59 1.50 5.74
CA VAL A 95 5.50 0.48 5.25
C VAL A 95 5.07 -0.87 5.79
N PHE A 96 4.63 -1.75 4.90
CA PHE A 96 4.48 -3.18 5.21
C PHE A 96 5.85 -3.80 5.01
N ALA A 97 6.55 -4.05 6.10
CA ALA A 97 7.95 -4.39 6.12
C ALA A 97 8.20 -5.74 6.76
N ASP A 98 9.22 -6.46 6.30
CA ASP A 98 9.72 -7.62 7.06
C ASP A 98 10.24 -7.14 8.42
N LYS A 99 9.98 -7.87 9.50
CA LYS A 99 10.51 -7.55 10.84
C LYS A 99 12.04 -7.34 10.89
N ASP A 100 12.79 -8.01 10.00
CA ASP A 100 14.25 -7.99 9.95
C ASP A 100 14.79 -6.94 8.93
N SER A 101 13.90 -6.10 8.37
CA SER A 101 14.27 -5.05 7.41
C SER A 101 14.76 -3.74 8.06
N HIS A 102 14.66 -3.62 9.38
CA HIS A 102 15.06 -2.44 10.16
C HIS A 102 14.38 -1.14 9.73
N PHE A 103 13.11 -1.19 9.31
CA PHE A 103 12.27 0.01 9.29
C PHE A 103 11.79 0.34 10.70
N GLU A 104 11.79 1.62 11.05
CA GLU A 104 11.33 2.12 12.35
C GLU A 104 10.16 3.09 12.14
N SER A 105 9.18 3.04 13.03
CA SER A 105 8.07 3.99 12.99
C SER A 105 8.50 5.31 13.60
N ASP A 106 8.01 6.41 13.03
CA ASP A 106 8.16 7.77 13.54
C ASP A 106 6.94 8.62 13.18
N ASP A 107 7.02 9.94 13.39
CA ASP A 107 5.92 10.87 13.13
C ASP A 107 5.38 10.80 11.69
N THR A 108 6.25 10.50 10.72
CA THR A 108 5.97 10.49 9.28
C THR A 108 5.91 9.09 8.66
N MET A 109 6.29 8.05 9.43
CA MET A 109 6.34 6.66 8.96
C MET A 109 5.66 5.72 9.94
N ARG A 110 4.69 4.94 9.47
CA ARG A 110 4.04 3.83 10.20
C ARG A 110 4.53 2.52 9.63
N VAL A 111 5.13 1.66 10.48
CA VAL A 111 5.66 0.37 10.05
C VAL A 111 4.77 -0.75 10.56
N ILE A 112 4.27 -1.57 9.62
CA ILE A 112 3.58 -2.82 9.92
C ILE A 112 4.53 -3.97 9.65
N ASN A 113 4.97 -4.62 10.74
CA ASN A 113 5.85 -5.78 10.66
C ASN A 113 5.08 -7.01 10.15
N VAL A 114 5.52 -7.50 9.00
CA VAL A 114 5.16 -8.80 8.43
C VAL A 114 6.22 -9.81 8.85
N ASN A 115 5.81 -11.01 9.22
CA ASN A 115 6.75 -12.07 9.58
C ASN A 115 7.67 -12.39 8.41
N HIS A 116 8.94 -12.65 8.72
CA HIS A 116 9.91 -13.10 7.73
C HIS A 116 9.40 -14.35 6.99
N THR A 117 9.59 -14.36 5.68
CA THR A 117 9.09 -15.41 4.78
C THR A 117 10.02 -15.55 3.58
N ASP A 118 10.06 -16.74 2.97
CA ASP A 118 10.88 -16.96 1.76
C ASP A 118 10.46 -16.05 0.61
N ASP A 119 11.44 -15.53 -0.14
CA ASP A 119 11.24 -14.61 -1.27
C ASP A 119 10.25 -15.12 -2.32
N ILE A 120 10.20 -16.44 -2.54
CA ILE A 120 9.31 -17.08 -3.51
C ILE A 120 7.84 -16.86 -3.13
N ILE A 121 7.51 -16.92 -1.84
CA ILE A 121 6.13 -16.79 -1.33
C ILE A 121 5.83 -15.41 -0.77
N ALA A 122 6.84 -14.54 -0.62
CA ALA A 122 6.67 -13.17 -0.14
C ALA A 122 5.57 -12.41 -0.90
N PRO A 123 5.45 -12.44 -2.25
CA PRO A 123 4.38 -11.73 -2.93
C PRO A 123 2.97 -12.17 -2.47
N ILE A 124 2.79 -13.46 -2.20
CA ILE A 124 1.52 -14.03 -1.72
C ILE A 124 1.25 -13.54 -0.28
N VAL A 125 2.25 -13.64 0.59
CA VAL A 125 2.13 -13.25 2.01
C VAL A 125 1.82 -11.76 2.15
N TYR A 126 2.51 -10.90 1.39
CA TYR A 126 2.32 -9.46 1.43
C TYR A 126 1.01 -8.99 0.78
N THR A 127 0.30 -9.85 0.03
CA THR A 127 -1.04 -9.54 -0.47
C THR A 127 -2.06 -9.46 0.67
N LEU A 128 -1.93 -10.33 1.68
CA LEU A 128 -2.88 -10.43 2.79
C LEU A 128 -3.06 -9.13 3.59
N PRO A 129 -2.00 -8.44 4.05
CA PRO A 129 -2.18 -7.19 4.79
C PRO A 129 -2.80 -6.08 3.93
N LEU A 130 -2.56 -6.04 2.62
CA LEU A 130 -3.17 -5.04 1.72
C LEU A 130 -4.67 -5.29 1.50
N GLN A 131 -5.07 -6.57 1.43
CA GLN A 131 -6.48 -6.96 1.42
C GLN A 131 -7.18 -6.55 2.72
N LEU A 132 -6.55 -6.81 3.87
CA LEU A 132 -7.08 -6.43 5.18
C LEU A 132 -7.18 -4.91 5.33
N LEU A 133 -6.17 -4.16 4.90
CA LEU A 133 -6.22 -2.70 4.89
C LEU A 133 -7.42 -2.20 4.08
N SER A 134 -7.57 -2.67 2.84
CA SER A 134 -8.67 -2.27 1.96
C SER A 134 -10.03 -2.61 2.59
N TYR A 135 -10.14 -3.79 3.21
CA TYR A 135 -11.33 -4.23 3.91
C TYR A 135 -11.69 -3.30 5.08
N TYR A 136 -10.74 -3.02 5.98
CA TYR A 136 -11.01 -2.17 7.14
C TYR A 136 -11.35 -0.73 6.73
N VAL A 137 -10.67 -0.17 5.71
CA VAL A 137 -11.02 1.15 5.18
C VAL A 137 -12.45 1.16 4.63
N ALA A 138 -12.85 0.13 3.88
CA ALA A 138 -14.21 0.01 3.35
C ALA A 138 -15.26 -0.10 4.47
N VAL A 139 -14.98 -0.89 5.51
CA VAL A 139 -15.84 -1.01 6.71
C VAL A 139 -16.00 0.34 7.40
N ILE A 140 -14.92 1.08 7.60
CA ILE A 140 -14.96 2.42 8.24
C ILE A 140 -15.76 3.41 7.39
N LYS A 141 -15.59 3.39 6.06
CA LYS A 141 -16.34 4.26 5.14
C LYS A 141 -17.80 3.82 4.94
N GLY A 142 -18.20 2.65 5.43
CA GLY A 142 -19.54 2.11 5.29
C GLY A 142 -19.92 1.77 3.84
N THR A 143 -18.94 1.42 3.01
CA THR A 143 -19.18 0.99 1.62
C THR A 143 -19.63 -0.48 1.57
N ASP A 144 -20.32 -0.86 0.49
CA ASP A 144 -20.68 -2.27 0.26
C ASP A 144 -19.44 -3.05 -0.19
N VAL A 145 -18.91 -3.85 0.73
CA VAL A 145 -17.68 -4.64 0.52
C VAL A 145 -17.92 -5.83 -0.40
N ASP A 146 -19.10 -6.45 -0.32
CA ASP A 146 -19.42 -7.66 -1.07
C ASP A 146 -19.94 -7.34 -2.48
N GLN A 147 -20.60 -6.18 -2.63
CA GLN A 147 -21.16 -5.69 -3.89
C GLN A 147 -20.77 -4.23 -4.15
N PRO A 148 -19.48 -3.93 -4.39
CA PRO A 148 -19.03 -2.58 -4.69
C PRO A 148 -19.73 -2.03 -5.93
N ARG A 149 -20.10 -0.75 -5.87
CA ARG A 149 -20.84 -0.07 -6.95
C ARG A 149 -20.15 -0.25 -8.31
N ASN A 150 -20.95 -0.47 -9.34
CA ASN A 150 -20.52 -0.55 -10.74
C ASN A 150 -19.56 -1.72 -11.08
N LEU A 151 -19.33 -2.64 -10.14
CA LEU A 151 -18.52 -3.84 -10.39
C LEU A 151 -19.41 -5.09 -10.46
N ALA A 152 -18.94 -6.06 -11.24
CA ALA A 152 -19.54 -7.38 -11.33
C ALA A 152 -18.47 -8.42 -11.00
N LYS A 153 -18.88 -9.54 -10.39
CA LYS A 153 -17.93 -10.60 -10.02
C LYS A 153 -17.18 -11.18 -11.23
N SER A 154 -17.83 -11.17 -12.39
CA SER A 154 -17.26 -11.53 -13.68
C SER A 154 -17.91 -10.66 -14.75
N VAL A 155 -17.10 -10.09 -15.64
CA VAL A 155 -17.59 -9.36 -16.81
C VAL A 155 -17.76 -10.38 -17.94
N THR A 156 -18.99 -10.61 -18.39
CA THR A 156 -19.34 -11.66 -19.38
C THR A 156 -19.75 -11.10 -20.75
N VAL A 157 -19.56 -9.80 -20.96
CA VAL A 157 -19.88 -9.07 -22.19
C VAL A 157 -18.69 -8.19 -22.58
N GLU A 158 -18.51 -7.97 -23.89
CA GLU A 158 -17.46 -7.08 -24.45
C GLU A 158 -17.97 -5.65 -24.65
#